data_AF-A0A1X6P065-F1
#
_entry.id   AF-A0A1X6P065-F1
#
_cell.length_a   1.000
_cell.length_b   1.000
_cell.length_c   1.000
_cell.angle_alpha   90.00
_cell.angle_beta   90.00
_cell.angle_gamma   90.00
#
_symmetry.space_group_name_H-M   'P 1'
#
loop_
_entity.id
_entity.type
_entity.pdbx_description
1 polymer ?
#
loop_
_entity_poly.entity_id
_entity_poly.type
_entity_poly.pdbx_seq_one_letter_code
_entity_poly.pdbx_strand_id
1 'polypeptide(L)' 'GARRRRRRGGRGGGGAPAAIYYEIEYEVVTPTWRRRNVSAVCIKHGRLYTLNIQAPAERWEEMAPLMRAVAASFSVE' A
#
# COMPACT_ATOMS: atom_id res chain seq x y z
N GLY A 1 -10.28 -1.33 -12.90
CA GLY A 1 -9.59 -0.05 -12.72
C GLY A 1 -8.89 -0.02 -11.38
N ALA A 2 -7.64 0.44 -11.32
CA ALA A 2 -6.89 0.51 -10.07
C ALA A 2 -7.38 1.68 -9.18
N ARG A 3 -7.57 1.46 -7.88
CA ARG A 3 -7.86 2.54 -6.92
C ARG A 3 -6.54 3.07 -6.38
N ARG A 4 -6.39 4.40 -6.39
CA ARG A 4 -5.22 5.09 -5.81
C ARG A 4 -5.67 6.06 -4.73
N ARG A 5 -4.96 6.06 -3.61
CA ARG A 5 -5.14 7.01 -2.51
C ARG A 5 -3.80 7.58 -2.10
N ARG A 6 -3.77 8.89 -1.84
CA ARG A 6 -2.58 9.59 -1.34
C ARG A 6 -2.80 9.95 0.12
N ARG A 7 -1.83 9.66 0.99
CA ARG A 7 -1.82 10.14 2.37
C ARG A 7 -0.48 10.79 2.70
N ARG A 8 -0.51 11.76 3.62
CA ARG A 8 0.68 12.41 4.16
C ARG A 8 1.02 11.74 5.49
N GLY A 9 2.27 11.36 5.69
CA GLY A 9 2.75 10.85 6.97
C GLY A 9 2.77 11.93 8.05
N GLY A 10 2.91 11.51 9.31
CA GLY A 10 3.21 12.45 10.40
C GLY A 10 4.55 13.15 10.18
N ARG A 11 4.71 14.36 10.72
CA ARG A 11 6.04 14.97 10.87
C ARG A 11 6.78 14.19 11.94
N GLY A 12 7.87 13.52 11.59
CA GLY A 12 8.80 12.99 12.58
C GLY A 12 9.42 14.14 13.37
N GLY A 13 9.59 13.97 14.68
CA GLY A 13 10.27 14.95 15.54
C GLY A 13 11.65 15.26 14.98
N GLY A 14 11.89 16.50 14.54
CA GLY A 14 13.12 16.89 13.85
C GLY A 14 12.94 17.82 12.64
N GLY A 15 11.70 18.18 12.29
CA GLY A 15 11.45 19.18 11.23
C GLY A 15 11.58 18.66 9.80
N ALA A 16 11.91 17.37 9.61
CA ALA A 16 11.92 16.73 8.30
C ALA A 16 10.52 16.80 7.65
N PRO A 17 10.42 17.04 6.33
CA PRO A 17 9.15 17.07 5.64
C PRO A 17 8.46 15.71 5.78
N ALA A 18 7.17 15.75 6.10
CA ALA A 18 6.33 14.55 6.18
C ALA A 18 6.40 13.76 4.86
N ALA A 19 6.71 12.46 4.95
CA ALA A 19 6.77 11.58 3.79
C ALA A 19 5.39 11.49 3.12
N ILE A 20 5.37 11.44 1.78
CA ILE A 20 4.16 11.21 1.00
C ILE A 20 4.05 9.72 0.73
N TYR A 21 2.88 9.16 1.05
CA TYR A 21 2.57 7.76 0.79
C TYR A 21 1.51 7.65 -0.29
N TYR A 22 1.71 6.70 -1.19
CA TYR A 22 0.75 6.30 -2.22
C TYR A 22 0.28 4.89 -1.93
N GLU A 23 -1.02 4.72 -1.79
CA GLU A 23 -1.71 3.45 -1.70
C GLU A 23 -2.26 3.10 -3.09
N ILE A 24 -1.99 1.88 -3.57
CA ILE A 24 -2.38 1.40 -4.89
C ILE A 24 -3.04 0.04 -4.72
N GLU A 25 -4.29 -0.06 -5.14
CA GLU A 25 -5.04 -1.31 -5.15
C GLU A 25 -5.21 -1.76 -6.60
N TYR A 26 -4.75 -2.98 -6.90
CA TYR A 26 -4.72 -3.51 -8.26
C TYR A 26 -4.93 -5.02 -8.27
N GLU A 27 -5.16 -5.55 -9.46
CA GLU A 27 -5.42 -6.96 -9.68
C GLU A 27 -4.49 -7.48 -10.76
N VAL A 28 -3.96 -8.68 -10.51
CA VAL A 28 -3.15 -9.43 -11.46
C VAL A 28 -3.97 -10.63 -11.89
N VAL A 29 -4.21 -10.74 -13.20
CA VAL A 29 -4.98 -11.80 -13.82
C VAL A 29 -4.06 -12.59 -14.75
N THR A 30 -4.03 -13.90 -14.59
CA THR A 30 -3.38 -14.84 -15.52
C THR A 30 -4.42 -15.89 -15.96
N PRO A 31 -4.09 -16.76 -16.92
CA PRO A 31 -5.00 -17.84 -17.32
C PRO A 31 -5.35 -18.82 -16.19
N THR A 32 -4.49 -18.96 -15.17
CA THR A 32 -4.63 -19.99 -14.13
C THR A 32 -4.91 -19.44 -12.74
N TRP A 33 -4.71 -18.15 -12.50
CA TRP A 33 -4.97 -17.55 -11.20
C TRP A 33 -5.24 -16.05 -11.28
N ARG A 34 -5.89 -15.55 -10.23
CA ARG A 34 -6.19 -14.13 -10.06
C ARG A 34 -5.85 -13.71 -8.64
N ARG A 35 -5.15 -12.59 -8.50
CA ARG A 35 -4.76 -12.05 -7.20
C ARG A 35 -5.05 -10.57 -7.10
N ARG A 36 -5.55 -10.16 -5.95
CA ARG A 36 -5.75 -8.76 -5.61
C ARG A 36 -4.67 -8.31 -4.65
N ASN A 37 -4.20 -7.09 -4.86
CA ASN A 37 -3.02 -6.54 -4.24
C ASN A 37 -3.35 -5.16 -3.66
N VAL A 38 -2.78 -4.87 -2.49
CA VAL A 38 -2.69 -3.52 -1.93
C VAL A 38 -1.21 -3.22 -1.72
N SER A 39 -0.73 -2.12 -2.31
CA SER A 39 0.63 -1.64 -2.11
C SER A 39 0.63 -0.27 -1.46
N ALA A 40 1.56 -0.05 -0.54
CA ALA A 40 1.88 1.27 -0.01
C ALA A 40 3.33 1.64 -0.39
N VAL A 41 3.53 2.84 -0.90
CA VAL A 41 4.82 3.29 -1.45
C VAL A 41 5.16 4.69 -0.96
N CYS A 42 6.40 4.92 -0.54
CA CYS A 42 6.91 6.26 -0.27
C CYS A 42 8.38 6.42 -0.63
N ILE A 43 8.80 7.67 -0.85
CA ILE A 43 10.21 8.04 -0.95
C ILE A 43 10.58 8.88 0.26
N LYS A 44 11.64 8.49 0.97
CA LYS A 44 12.17 9.22 2.14
C LYS A 44 13.69 9.11 2.14
N HIS A 45 14.40 10.23 2.35
CA HIS A 45 15.86 10.30 2.34
C HIS A 45 16.51 9.65 1.10
N GLY A 46 15.95 9.91 -0.09
CA GLY A 46 16.46 9.36 -1.36
C GLY A 46 16.21 7.86 -1.56
N ARG A 47 15.50 7.18 -0.66
CA ARG A 47 15.20 5.74 -0.74
C ARG A 47 13.72 5.50 -1.02
N LEU A 48 13.45 4.54 -1.92
CA LEU A 48 12.10 4.04 -2.20
C LEU A 48 11.76 2.90 -1.25
N TYR A 49 10.63 3.01 -0.56
CA TYR A 49 10.10 1.99 0.32
C TYR A 49 8.76 1.50 -0.20
N THR A 50 8.57 0.19 -0.17
CA THR A 50 7.36 -0.48 -0.66
C THR A 50 6.90 -1.53 0.34
N LEU A 51 5.60 -1.55 0.60
CA LEU A 51 4.89 -2.68 1.18
C LEU A 51 3.94 -3.22 0.12
N ASN A 52 3.93 -4.53 -0.06
CA ASN A 52 3.05 -5.21 -1.02
C ASN A 52 2.37 -6.39 -0.32
N ILE A 53 1.04 -6.44 -0.38
CA ILE A 53 0.22 -7.48 0.26
C ILE A 53 -0.76 -7.99 -0.78
N GLN A 54 -0.92 -9.32 -0.85
CA GLN A 54 -1.76 -9.97 -1.85
C GLN A 54 -2.63 -11.08 -1.27
N ALA A 55 -3.82 -11.25 -1.83
CA ALA A 55 -4.71 -12.38 -1.60
C ALA A 55 -5.16 -13.03 -2.92
N PRO A 56 -5.44 -14.35 -2.93
CA PRO A 56 -6.27 -14.96 -3.97
C PRO A 56 -7.59 -14.19 -4.11
N ALA A 57 -8.10 -14.05 -5.33
CA ALA A 57 -9.31 -13.27 -5.59
C ALA A 57 -10.54 -13.83 -4.85
N GLU A 58 -10.57 -15.14 -4.64
CA GLU A 58 -11.64 -15.89 -3.96
C GLU A 58 -11.76 -15.50 -2.48
N ARG A 59 -10.65 -15.06 -1.86
CA ARG A 59 -10.60 -14.62 -0.46
C ARG A 59 -10.63 -13.11 -0.31
N TRP A 60 -10.76 -12.37 -1.40
CA TRP A 60 -10.58 -10.93 -1.37
C TRP A 60 -11.62 -10.22 -0.50
N GLU A 61 -12.87 -10.66 -0.56
CA GLU A 61 -13.96 -10.03 0.19
C GLU A 61 -13.69 -10.03 1.71
N GLU A 62 -13.19 -11.16 2.22
CA GLU A 62 -12.78 -11.32 3.63
C GLU A 62 -11.49 -10.54 3.96
N MET A 63 -10.51 -10.56 3.05
CA MET A 63 -9.16 -10.06 3.34
C MET A 63 -8.95 -8.57 3.06
N ALA A 64 -9.74 -7.96 2.18
CA ALA A 64 -9.54 -6.58 1.76
C ALA A 64 -9.54 -5.57 2.93
N PRO A 65 -10.43 -5.66 3.94
CA PRO A 65 -10.40 -4.74 5.08
C PRO A 65 -9.06 -4.80 5.84
N LEU A 66 -8.58 -6.01 6.14
CA LEU A 66 -7.30 -6.21 6.83
C LEU A 66 -6.12 -5.72 5.98
N MET A 67 -6.06 -6.08 4.70
CA MET A 67 -4.97 -5.68 3.81
C MET A 67 -4.89 -4.16 3.63
N ARG A 68 -6.04 -3.49 3.53
CA ARG A 68 -6.10 -2.02 3.50
C ARG A 68 -5.64 -1.40 4.82
N ALA A 69 -6.01 -1.99 5.96
CA ALA A 69 -5.55 -1.52 7.27
C ALA A 69 -4.02 -1.62 7.39
N VAL A 70 -3.43 -2.75 6.99
CA VAL A 70 -1.97 -2.93 7.01
C VAL A 70 -1.27 -1.96 6.05
N ALA A 71 -1.80 -1.73 4.86
CA ALA A 71 -1.25 -0.73 3.93
C ALA A 71 -1.36 0.71 4.48
N ALA A 72 -2.45 1.02 5.17
CA ALA A 72 -2.67 2.32 5.82
C ALA A 72 -1.76 2.54 7.05
N SER A 73 -1.36 1.47 7.74
CA SER A 73 -0.45 1.54 8.89
C SER A 73 1.03 1.58 8.50
N PHE A 74 1.38 1.31 7.24
CA PHE A 74 2.75 1.38 6.76
C PHE A 74 3.37 2.76 7.02
N SER A 75 4.53 2.80 7.66
CA SER A 75 5.28 4.03 7.89
C SER A 75 6.78 3.76 7.89
N VAL A 76 7.55 4.76 7.49
CA VAL A 76 9.00 4.73 7.47
C VAL A 76 9.52 5.90 8.30
N GLU A 77 10.30 5.55 9.33
CA GLU A 77 10.98 6.49 10.24
C GLU A 77 12.29 7.05 9.67
#